data_AF-A0A7Y3U0P0-F1
#
_entry.id   AF-A0A7Y3U0P0-F1
#
_cell.length_a   1.000
_cell.length_b   1.000
_cell.length_c   1.000
_cell.angle_alpha   90.00
_cell.angle_beta   90.00
_cell.angle_gamma   90.00
#
_symmetry.space_group_name_H-M   'P 1'
#
loop_
_entity.id
_entity.type
_entity.pdbx_description
1 polymer ?
#
loop_
_entity_poly.entity_id
_entity_poly.type
_entity_poly.pdbx_seq_one_letter_code
_entity_poly.pdbx_strand_id
1 'polypeptide(L)'
;MEKLDNRAENPKDKGRYRALAFIKGPTLAKEKDAEISEREIPTWPYLVRKEFLAAIICTIILIVWSILLDAPLEELSDPTMTPNPAKAPWYFLGLQEMLVYFDPWIAGVIFPMLIIIGLMAIPYVDFNPKGNGYYTFKERKFAMLTFCFGFHFLWILLIIVGVFMRGPGWLWFWPWQEWDPHRIVAETNYDLSSFIGINSKSFLGFVLGGAVVIGYFFMGMTLPYRFMKSRKSVALEKLGIMRYSIVAFLFFSMLALPIKVCLRLVFHVKYIWVTPWFNI
;
A
#
# COMPACT_ATOMS: atom_id res chain seq x y z
N MET A 1 51.71 -35.32 -40.16
CA MET A 1 50.52 -36.16 -40.41
C MET A 1 49.37 -35.51 -39.67
N GLU A 2 48.68 -34.55 -40.27
CA GLU A 2 47.41 -34.05 -39.73
C GLU A 2 46.60 -33.52 -40.92
N LYS A 3 45.48 -34.20 -41.19
CA LYS A 3 44.61 -33.95 -42.33
C LYS A 3 43.70 -32.76 -42.01
N LEU A 4 43.74 -31.72 -42.84
CA LEU A 4 42.70 -30.69 -42.87
C LEU A 4 41.41 -31.33 -43.43
N ASP A 5 40.42 -31.55 -42.56
CA ASP A 5 39.08 -32.00 -42.95
C ASP A 5 38.29 -30.80 -43.50
N ASN A 6 38.28 -30.66 -44.83
CA ASN A 6 37.39 -29.76 -45.56
C ASN A 6 35.98 -30.36 -45.59
N ARG A 7 35.16 -30.07 -44.58
CA ARG A 7 33.70 -30.24 -44.69
C ARG A 7 33.07 -28.93 -45.14
N ALA A 8 32.61 -28.94 -46.39
CA ALA A 8 31.78 -27.88 -46.95
C ALA A 8 30.45 -27.80 -46.19
N GLU A 9 30.20 -26.70 -45.48
CA GLU A 9 28.89 -26.38 -44.92
C GLU A 9 27.90 -26.03 -46.05
N ASN A 10 26.74 -26.67 -46.01
CA ASN A 10 25.65 -26.53 -46.97
C ASN A 10 24.94 -25.16 -46.80
N PRO A 11 24.91 -24.26 -47.80
CA PRO A 11 24.39 -22.90 -47.65
C PRO A 11 22.89 -22.83 -47.95
N LYS A 12 22.09 -23.62 -47.24
CA LYS A 12 20.63 -23.52 -47.29
C LYS A 12 20.07 -23.56 -45.88
N ASP A 13 20.02 -22.38 -45.26
CA ASP A 13 18.90 -21.87 -44.46
C ASP A 13 19.39 -20.80 -43.49
N LYS A 14 19.53 -19.56 -43.96
CA LYS A 14 19.66 -18.39 -43.09
C LYS A 14 18.83 -17.25 -43.65
N GLY A 15 17.63 -17.10 -43.10
CA GLY A 15 16.81 -15.91 -43.23
C GLY A 15 17.66 -14.65 -42.99
N ARG A 16 17.51 -13.67 -43.88
CA ARG A 16 18.34 -12.46 -43.97
C ARG A 16 18.21 -11.59 -42.71
N TYR A 17 19.10 -11.77 -41.74
CA TYR A 17 19.49 -10.69 -40.84
C TYR A 17 20.76 -10.05 -41.40
N ARG A 18 20.66 -8.78 -41.82
CA ARG A 18 21.78 -8.02 -42.35
C ARG A 18 22.64 -7.57 -41.17
N ALA A 19 23.65 -8.38 -40.81
CA ALA A 19 24.67 -7.97 -39.85
C ALA A 19 25.43 -6.77 -40.45
N LEU A 20 25.25 -5.57 -39.88
CA LEU A 20 25.86 -4.34 -40.40
C LEU A 20 27.37 -4.26 -40.13
N ALA A 21 27.87 -4.96 -39.10
CA ALA A 21 29.29 -5.27 -38.93
C ALA A 21 29.46 -6.31 -37.82
N PHE A 22 30.40 -7.24 -37.99
CA PHE A 22 30.87 -8.14 -36.95
C PHE A 22 32.14 -7.54 -36.35
N ILE A 23 32.06 -6.96 -35.15
CA ILE A 23 33.21 -6.43 -34.43
C ILE A 23 33.72 -7.53 -33.50
N LYS A 24 34.88 -8.08 -33.80
CA LYS A 24 35.54 -9.10 -32.97
C LYS A 24 36.32 -8.39 -31.86
N GLY A 25 35.71 -8.24 -30.69
CA GLY A 25 36.35 -7.67 -29.50
C GLY A 25 35.63 -8.09 -28.22
N PRO A 26 36.30 -8.12 -27.05
CA PRO A 26 35.64 -8.42 -25.79
C PRO A 26 34.65 -7.28 -25.48
N THR A 27 33.36 -7.55 -25.66
CA THR A 27 32.30 -6.60 -25.29
C THR A 27 32.26 -6.50 -23.77
N LEU A 28 32.28 -5.27 -23.24
CA LEU A 28 32.03 -5.01 -21.81
C LEU A 28 30.58 -5.33 -21.41
N ALA A 29 29.70 -5.58 -22.39
CA ALA A 29 28.45 -6.27 -22.17
C ALA A 29 28.78 -7.69 -21.72
N LYS A 30 28.77 -7.89 -20.40
CA LYS A 30 28.83 -9.19 -19.74
C LYS A 30 27.86 -10.11 -20.48
N GLU A 31 28.35 -11.20 -21.08
CA GLU A 31 27.56 -12.29 -21.69
C GLU A 31 26.70 -12.99 -20.62
N LYS A 32 25.82 -12.25 -19.94
CA LYS A 32 24.86 -12.82 -19.00
C LYS A 32 23.62 -13.34 -19.74
N ASP A 33 23.53 -13.05 -21.04
CA ASP A 33 22.41 -13.41 -21.91
C ASP A 33 22.65 -14.71 -22.70
N ALA A 34 23.81 -15.38 -22.51
CA ALA A 34 24.13 -16.63 -23.21
C ALA A 34 23.69 -17.90 -22.45
N GLU A 35 23.40 -17.79 -21.15
CA GLU A 35 22.78 -18.88 -20.38
C GLU A 35 21.26 -18.72 -20.42
N ILE A 36 20.64 -18.94 -21.58
CA ILE A 36 19.18 -19.11 -21.66
C ILE A 36 18.85 -20.30 -20.76
N SER A 37 18.22 -20.05 -19.61
CA SER A 37 17.86 -21.15 -18.72
C SER A 37 16.89 -22.08 -19.47
N GLU A 38 16.99 -23.40 -19.32
CA GLU A 38 16.11 -24.36 -20.03
C GLU A 38 14.60 -24.11 -19.82
N ARG A 39 14.24 -23.26 -18.86
CA ARG A 39 12.86 -22.86 -18.52
C ARG A 39 12.42 -21.55 -19.18
N GLU A 40 13.32 -20.82 -19.82
CA GLU A 40 13.00 -19.58 -20.52
C GLU A 40 12.42 -19.87 -21.89
N ILE A 41 11.21 -19.37 -22.12
CA ILE A 41 10.52 -19.47 -23.40
C ILE A 41 10.52 -18.09 -24.07
N PRO A 42 10.60 -18.03 -25.41
CA PRO A 42 10.59 -16.76 -26.11
C PRO A 42 9.26 -16.03 -25.86
N THR A 43 9.33 -14.72 -25.62
CA THR A 43 8.17 -13.87 -25.36
C THR A 43 7.14 -13.97 -26.48
N TRP A 44 7.63 -13.96 -27.73
CA TRP A 44 6.83 -14.24 -28.90
C TRP A 44 6.99 -15.70 -29.33
N PRO A 45 5.90 -16.44 -29.59
CA PRO A 45 4.50 -16.01 -29.52
C PRO A 45 3.84 -16.30 -28.16
N TYR A 46 4.53 -16.94 -27.21
CA TYR A 46 3.89 -17.58 -26.06
C TYR A 46 3.28 -16.60 -25.06
N LEU A 47 4.02 -15.57 -24.62
CA LEU A 47 3.50 -14.57 -23.69
C LEU A 47 2.50 -13.65 -24.40
N VAL A 48 2.86 -13.18 -25.60
CA VAL A 48 2.04 -12.22 -26.36
C VAL A 48 0.66 -12.80 -26.69
N ARG A 49 0.55 -14.09 -27.05
CA ARG A 49 -0.76 -14.72 -27.27
C ARG A 49 -1.63 -14.74 -26.01
N LYS A 50 -1.04 -14.98 -24.84
CA LYS A 50 -1.77 -14.99 -23.56
C LYS A 50 -2.23 -13.59 -23.17
N GLU A 51 -1.36 -12.59 -23.31
CA GLU A 51 -1.69 -11.19 -23.03
C GLU A 51 -2.75 -10.66 -23.99
N PHE A 52 -2.66 -11.00 -25.28
CA PHE A 52 -3.66 -10.62 -26.27
C PHE A 52 -5.03 -11.26 -25.97
N LEU A 53 -5.06 -12.54 -25.59
CA LEU A 53 -6.29 -13.21 -25.19
C LEU A 53 -6.89 -12.57 -23.92
N ALA A 54 -6.05 -12.24 -22.93
CA ALA A 54 -6.49 -11.54 -21.72
C ALA A 54 -7.04 -10.15 -22.05
N ALA A 55 -6.40 -9.40 -22.96
CA ALA A 55 -6.87 -8.10 -23.42
C ALA A 55 -8.23 -8.20 -24.12
N ILE A 56 -8.43 -9.20 -24.98
CA ILE A 56 -9.75 -9.45 -25.62
C ILE A 56 -10.81 -9.75 -24.56
N ILE A 57 -10.52 -10.65 -23.62
CA ILE A 57 -11.45 -11.01 -22.54
C ILE A 57 -11.79 -9.78 -21.69
N CYS A 58 -10.80 -9.00 -21.25
CA CYS A 58 -11.03 -7.77 -20.49
C CYS A 58 -11.87 -6.77 -21.28
N THR A 59 -11.62 -6.61 -22.58
CA THR A 59 -12.38 -5.72 -23.45
C THR A 59 -13.85 -6.17 -23.56
N ILE A 60 -14.09 -7.46 -23.76
CA ILE A 60 -15.45 -8.02 -23.79
C ILE A 60 -16.15 -7.79 -22.46
N ILE A 61 -15.49 -8.06 -21.33
CA ILE A 61 -16.06 -7.83 -20.00
C ILE A 61 -16.44 -6.35 -19.81
N LEU A 62 -15.57 -5.42 -20.17
CA LEU A 62 -15.84 -3.99 -20.04
C LEU A 62 -16.97 -3.52 -20.97
N ILE A 63 -17.05 -4.03 -22.21
CA ILE A 63 -18.15 -3.73 -23.13
C ILE A 63 -19.48 -4.25 -22.57
N VAL A 64 -19.52 -5.51 -22.14
CA VAL A 64 -20.73 -6.10 -21.55
C VAL A 64 -21.14 -5.31 -20.30
N TRP A 65 -20.20 -4.99 -19.42
CA TRP A 65 -20.48 -4.19 -18.22
C TRP A 65 -21.03 -2.80 -18.57
N SER A 66 -20.45 -2.13 -19.56
CA SER A 66 -20.89 -0.80 -20.01
C SER A 66 -22.26 -0.79 -20.70
N ILE A 67 -22.69 -1.91 -21.27
CA ILE A 67 -24.03 -2.03 -21.87
C ILE A 67 -25.08 -2.34 -20.79
N LEU A 68 -24.71 -3.11 -19.77
CA LEU A 68 -25.63 -3.57 -18.72
C LEU A 68 -25.82 -2.56 -17.59
N LEU A 69 -24.84 -1.69 -17.33
CA LEU A 69 -24.86 -0.75 -16.21
C LEU A 69 -24.50 0.65 -16.69
N ASP A 70 -25.45 1.56 -16.54
CA ASP A 70 -25.23 2.99 -16.77
C ASP A 70 -24.22 3.55 -15.77
N ALA A 71 -23.38 4.46 -16.24
CA ALA A 71 -22.47 5.18 -15.37
C ALA A 71 -23.27 6.08 -14.42
N PRO A 72 -23.01 6.05 -13.10
CA PRO A 72 -23.64 6.95 -12.14
C PRO A 72 -23.06 8.36 -12.28
N LEU A 73 -23.43 9.06 -13.34
CA LEU A 73 -23.05 10.45 -13.58
C LEU A 73 -24.08 11.37 -12.92
N GLU A 74 -23.60 12.34 -12.15
CA GLU A 74 -24.44 13.39 -11.57
C GLU A 74 -24.82 14.46 -12.61
N GLU A 75 -25.71 15.36 -12.23
CA GLU A 75 -26.07 16.53 -13.02
C GLU A 75 -24.86 17.47 -13.25
N LEU A 76 -25.04 18.45 -14.12
CA LEU A 76 -23.99 19.45 -14.37
C LEU A 76 -23.60 20.16 -13.07
N SER A 77 -22.30 20.42 -12.90
CA SER A 77 -21.76 21.00 -11.67
C SER A 77 -22.38 22.36 -11.36
N ASP A 78 -22.97 22.48 -10.18
CA ASP A 78 -23.48 23.75 -9.64
C ASP A 78 -22.59 24.22 -8.48
N PRO A 79 -21.89 25.35 -8.61
CA PRO A 79 -21.05 25.90 -7.52
C PRO A 79 -21.84 26.29 -6.26
N THR A 80 -23.16 26.46 -6.36
CA THR A 80 -24.01 26.86 -5.24
C THR A 80 -24.50 25.68 -4.41
N MET A 81 -24.38 24.45 -4.93
CA MET A 81 -24.87 23.24 -4.29
C MET A 81 -23.75 22.21 -4.07
N THR A 82 -23.56 21.79 -2.82
CA THR A 82 -22.65 20.69 -2.49
C THR A 82 -23.47 19.41 -2.32
N PRO A 83 -23.19 18.34 -3.08
CA PRO A 83 -23.92 17.08 -2.96
C PRO A 83 -23.72 16.48 -1.56
N ASN A 84 -24.78 15.87 -1.03
CA ASN A 84 -24.75 15.21 0.27
C ASN A 84 -25.34 13.79 0.16
N PRO A 85 -24.53 12.72 0.31
CA PRO A 85 -23.11 12.72 0.64
C PRO A 85 -22.19 12.93 -0.57
N ALA A 86 -21.18 13.79 -0.44
CA ALA A 86 -20.10 13.90 -1.41
C ALA A 86 -19.13 12.72 -1.25
N LYS A 87 -19.38 11.62 -1.99
CA LYS A 87 -18.49 10.45 -2.02
C LYS A 87 -17.43 10.60 -3.11
N ALA A 88 -16.17 10.40 -2.75
CA ALA A 88 -15.09 10.27 -3.72
C ALA A 88 -15.25 8.97 -4.54
N PRO A 89 -14.60 8.87 -5.71
CA PRO A 89 -14.49 7.61 -6.44
C PRO A 89 -14.00 6.48 -5.53
N TRP A 90 -14.46 5.25 -5.79
CA TRP A 90 -14.30 4.13 -4.85
C TRP A 90 -12.84 3.82 -4.46
N TYR A 91 -11.89 4.05 -5.35
CA TYR A 91 -10.46 3.86 -5.10
C TYR A 91 -9.85 4.92 -4.17
N PHE A 92 -10.53 6.04 -3.95
CA PHE A 92 -10.18 7.07 -2.97
C PHE A 92 -11.00 6.99 -1.67
N LEU A 93 -12.07 6.19 -1.62
CA LEU A 93 -12.93 6.09 -0.42
C LEU A 93 -12.15 5.66 0.83
N GLY A 94 -11.13 4.82 0.70
CA GLY A 94 -10.28 4.44 1.82
C GLY A 94 -9.54 5.64 2.42
N LEU A 95 -9.05 6.55 1.57
CA LEU A 95 -8.44 7.80 2.00
C LEU A 95 -9.48 8.74 2.62
N GLN A 96 -10.64 8.86 2.00
CA GLN A 96 -11.72 9.70 2.50
C GLN A 96 -12.19 9.25 3.89
N GLU A 97 -12.32 7.94 4.10
CA GLU A 97 -12.67 7.38 5.41
C GLU A 97 -11.58 7.67 6.46
N MET A 98 -10.30 7.65 6.07
CA MET A 98 -9.20 8.01 6.96
C MET A 98 -9.26 9.49 7.44
N LEU A 99 -9.86 10.40 6.66
CA LEU A 99 -10.06 11.82 7.03
C LEU A 99 -11.03 12.00 8.22
N VAL A 100 -11.82 10.98 8.56
CA VAL A 100 -12.68 11.04 9.75
C VAL A 100 -11.86 10.90 11.04
N TYR A 101 -10.74 10.17 10.97
CA TYR A 101 -9.95 9.79 12.14
C TYR A 101 -8.71 10.66 12.34
N PHE A 102 -8.19 11.26 11.27
CA PHE A 102 -6.98 12.07 11.29
C PHE A 102 -7.22 13.42 10.62
N ASP A 103 -6.46 14.44 11.05
CA ASP A 103 -6.49 15.74 10.39
C ASP A 103 -6.12 15.63 8.89
N PRO A 104 -6.67 16.50 8.02
CA PRO A 104 -6.53 16.38 6.57
C PRO A 104 -5.09 16.28 6.06
N TRP A 105 -4.14 16.96 6.71
CA TRP A 105 -2.73 16.88 6.36
C TRP A 105 -2.13 15.48 6.57
N ILE A 106 -2.48 14.82 7.68
CA ILE A 106 -1.94 13.50 8.03
C ILE A 106 -2.53 12.43 7.12
N ALA A 107 -3.87 12.42 7.00
CA ALA A 107 -4.58 11.48 6.15
C ALA A 107 -4.34 11.71 4.65
N GLY A 108 -4.39 12.96 4.20
CA GLY A 108 -4.30 13.30 2.77
C GLY A 108 -2.88 13.32 2.21
N VAL A 109 -1.86 13.58 3.04
CA VAL A 109 -0.48 13.80 2.57
C VAL A 109 0.50 12.84 3.23
N ILE A 110 0.60 12.82 4.56
CA ILE A 110 1.62 12.02 5.26
C ILE A 110 1.44 10.53 5.00
N PHE A 111 0.25 9.97 5.25
CA PHE A 111 0.03 8.53 5.08
C PHE A 111 0.23 8.06 3.64
N PRO A 112 -0.31 8.71 2.60
CA PRO A 112 -0.02 8.36 1.21
C PRO A 112 1.46 8.40 0.88
N MET A 113 2.19 9.43 1.33
CA MET A 113 3.64 9.51 1.14
C MET A 113 4.37 8.36 1.84
N LEU A 114 4.00 8.02 3.08
CA LEU A 114 4.59 6.90 3.81
C LEU A 114 4.30 5.55 3.14
N ILE A 115 3.11 5.36 2.56
CA ILE A 115 2.78 4.16 1.79
C ILE A 115 3.69 4.05 0.56
N ILE A 116 3.82 5.13 -0.23
CA ILE A 116 4.66 5.15 -1.43
C ILE A 116 6.13 4.91 -1.09
N ILE A 117 6.67 5.65 -0.12
CA ILE A 117 8.06 5.49 0.35
C ILE A 117 8.26 4.08 0.90
N GLY A 118 7.29 3.55 1.65
CA GLY A 118 7.34 2.20 2.20
C GLY A 118 7.42 1.12 1.11
N LEU A 119 6.62 1.24 0.05
CA LEU A 119 6.67 0.34 -1.10
C LEU A 119 8.01 0.44 -1.85
N MET A 120 8.53 1.65 -2.04
CA MET A 120 9.85 1.87 -2.65
C MET A 120 11.00 1.35 -1.77
N ALA A 121 10.81 1.31 -0.45
CA ALA A 121 11.82 0.81 0.49
C ALA A 121 11.92 -0.72 0.53
N ILE A 122 10.91 -1.45 0.04
CA ILE A 122 10.87 -2.93 0.10
C ILE A 122 12.16 -3.58 -0.45
N PRO A 123 12.66 -3.24 -1.65
CA PRO A 123 13.86 -3.86 -2.20
C PRO A 123 15.14 -3.60 -1.39
N TYR A 124 15.18 -2.50 -0.62
CA TYR A 124 16.34 -2.11 0.18
C TYR A 124 16.35 -2.74 1.57
N VAL A 125 15.17 -3.09 2.07
CA VAL A 125 15.00 -3.63 3.42
C VAL A 125 14.80 -5.15 3.42
N ASP A 126 14.15 -5.70 2.39
CA ASP A 126 13.99 -7.15 2.26
C ASP A 126 15.30 -7.80 1.80
N PHE A 127 15.97 -8.47 2.73
CA PHE A 127 17.21 -9.21 2.49
C PHE A 127 17.00 -10.70 2.19
N ASN A 128 15.74 -11.18 2.16
CA ASN A 128 15.47 -12.60 1.95
C ASN A 128 15.44 -12.93 0.45
N PRO A 129 16.41 -13.67 -0.12
CA PRO A 129 16.41 -13.98 -1.55
C PRO A 129 15.35 -15.03 -1.94
N LYS A 130 14.81 -15.78 -0.98
CA LYS A 130 13.80 -16.82 -1.22
C LYS A 130 12.46 -16.19 -1.52
N GLY A 131 11.66 -16.79 -2.41
CA GLY A 131 10.37 -16.25 -2.83
C GLY A 131 10.47 -15.15 -3.89
N ASN A 132 11.63 -14.98 -4.52
CA ASN A 132 11.76 -14.10 -5.68
C ASN A 132 11.35 -14.88 -6.95
N GLY A 133 10.37 -14.36 -7.69
CA GLY A 133 9.88 -14.98 -8.93
C GLY A 133 8.86 -16.12 -8.76
N TYR A 134 8.45 -16.46 -7.54
CA TYR A 134 7.37 -17.43 -7.28
C TYR A 134 6.58 -17.09 -6.01
N TYR A 135 5.30 -17.49 -5.97
CA TYR A 135 4.44 -17.23 -4.82
C TYR A 135 4.72 -18.22 -3.67
N THR A 136 5.12 -17.70 -2.50
CA THR A 136 5.39 -18.50 -1.30
C THR A 136 4.97 -17.76 -0.04
N PHE A 137 4.09 -18.37 0.75
CA PHE A 137 3.69 -17.80 2.04
C PHE A 137 4.63 -18.20 3.18
N LYS A 138 5.12 -19.45 3.16
CA LYS A 138 5.91 -20.02 4.27
C LYS A 138 7.27 -19.36 4.43
N GLU A 139 7.89 -18.91 3.33
CA GLU A 139 9.25 -18.38 3.34
C GLU A 139 9.33 -16.88 3.64
N ARG A 140 8.22 -16.15 3.52
CA ARG A 140 8.12 -14.69 3.70
C ARG A 140 6.92 -14.27 4.56
N LYS A 141 6.61 -15.06 5.60
CA LYS A 141 5.42 -14.86 6.44
C LYS A 141 5.25 -13.42 6.93
N PHE A 142 6.31 -12.79 7.46
CA PHE A 142 6.22 -11.42 7.97
C PHE A 142 5.87 -10.40 6.88
N ALA A 143 6.57 -10.42 5.74
CA ALA A 143 6.32 -9.48 4.65
C ALA A 143 4.92 -9.68 4.04
N MET A 144 4.53 -10.94 3.78
CA MET A 144 3.22 -11.27 3.23
C MET A 144 2.08 -10.92 4.19
N LEU A 145 2.21 -11.25 5.48
CA LEU A 145 1.19 -10.92 6.47
C LEU A 145 1.06 -9.41 6.65
N THR A 146 2.18 -8.68 6.72
CA THR A 146 2.16 -7.22 6.86
C THR A 146 1.51 -6.55 5.66
N PHE A 147 1.86 -6.98 4.44
CA PHE A 147 1.25 -6.47 3.22
C PHE A 147 -0.24 -6.80 3.14
N CYS A 148 -0.63 -8.05 3.39
CA CYS A 148 -2.05 -8.45 3.37
C CYS A 148 -2.85 -7.72 4.45
N PHE A 149 -2.29 -7.54 5.64
CA PHE A 149 -2.93 -6.77 6.70
C PHE A 149 -3.11 -5.30 6.30
N GLY A 150 -2.05 -4.63 5.81
CA GLY A 150 -2.16 -3.23 5.38
C GLY A 150 -3.10 -3.02 4.19
N PHE A 151 -2.97 -3.83 3.14
CA PHE A 151 -3.76 -3.65 1.93
C PHE A 151 -5.16 -4.27 2.04
N HIS A 152 -5.26 -5.58 2.30
CA HIS A 152 -6.57 -6.24 2.28
C HIS A 152 -7.38 -5.96 3.54
N PHE A 153 -6.75 -5.94 4.72
CA PHE A 153 -7.50 -5.76 5.95
C PHE A 153 -7.74 -4.30 6.30
N LEU A 154 -6.75 -3.41 6.18
CA LEU A 154 -6.96 -1.99 6.47
C LEU A 154 -7.56 -1.25 5.28
N TRP A 155 -6.87 -1.20 4.13
CA TRP A 155 -7.28 -0.34 3.02
C TRP A 155 -8.64 -0.72 2.42
N ILE A 156 -8.84 -2.00 2.06
CA ILE A 156 -10.13 -2.46 1.50
C ILE A 156 -11.27 -2.31 2.52
N LEU A 157 -11.01 -2.57 3.81
CA LEU A 157 -12.04 -2.41 4.84
C LEU A 157 -12.49 -0.95 4.97
N LEU A 158 -11.58 0.02 4.91
CA LEU A 158 -11.94 1.44 4.88
C LEU A 158 -12.79 1.79 3.66
N ILE A 159 -12.48 1.21 2.49
CA ILE A 159 -13.32 1.36 1.28
C ILE A 159 -14.71 0.80 1.53
N ILE A 160 -14.83 -0.43 2.07
CA ILE A 160 -16.12 -1.06 2.38
C ILE A 160 -16.94 -0.20 3.35
N VAL A 161 -16.31 0.33 4.40
CA VAL A 161 -16.94 1.26 5.36
C VAL A 161 -17.43 2.52 4.65
N GLY A 162 -16.59 3.15 3.82
CA GLY A 162 -16.95 4.35 3.06
C GLY A 162 -18.07 4.13 2.04
N VAL A 163 -18.14 2.97 1.39
CA VAL A 163 -19.20 2.63 0.44
C VAL A 163 -20.51 2.39 1.17
N PHE A 164 -20.53 1.44 2.12
CA PHE A 164 -21.75 0.84 2.64
C PHE A 164 -22.21 1.41 4.00
N MET A 165 -21.30 1.94 4.81
CA MET A 165 -21.61 2.38 6.18
C MET A 165 -21.66 3.90 6.32
N ARG A 166 -21.09 4.66 5.36
CA ARG A 166 -21.16 6.13 5.34
C ARG A 166 -22.35 6.61 4.51
N GLY A 167 -23.27 7.28 5.19
CA GLY A 167 -24.49 7.85 4.59
C GLY A 167 -24.46 9.39 4.50
N PRO A 168 -25.63 10.05 4.45
CA PRO A 168 -25.74 11.51 4.45
C PRO A 168 -24.97 12.15 5.61
N GLY A 169 -24.31 13.28 5.34
CA GLY A 169 -23.45 14.01 6.28
C GLY A 169 -22.15 13.28 6.63
N TRP A 170 -21.78 12.22 5.89
CA TRP A 170 -20.72 11.29 6.25
C TRP A 170 -20.93 10.61 7.62
N LEU A 171 -22.19 10.51 8.05
CA LEU A 171 -22.54 9.87 9.32
C LEU A 171 -22.43 8.35 9.20
N TRP A 172 -22.23 7.71 10.35
CA TRP A 172 -22.19 6.26 10.46
C TRP A 172 -23.60 5.67 10.49
N PHE A 173 -23.83 4.72 9.59
CA PHE A 173 -25.01 3.87 9.51
C PHE A 173 -24.58 2.41 9.49
N TRP A 174 -25.26 1.60 10.29
CA TRP A 174 -25.07 0.16 10.21
C TRP A 174 -25.72 -0.39 8.92
N PRO A 175 -25.22 -1.50 8.35
CA PRO A 175 -25.76 -2.06 7.10
C PRO A 175 -27.27 -2.40 7.13
N TRP A 176 -27.83 -2.59 8.33
CA TRP A 176 -29.26 -2.86 8.54
C TRP A 176 -30.08 -1.62 8.91
N GLN A 177 -29.46 -0.43 8.91
CA GLN A 177 -30.12 0.83 9.23
C GLN A 177 -30.39 1.63 7.95
N GLU A 178 -31.61 2.12 7.81
CA GLU A 178 -31.98 3.01 6.70
C GLU A 178 -31.29 4.37 6.83
N TRP A 179 -30.91 4.95 5.68
CA TRP A 179 -30.25 6.25 5.62
C TRP A 179 -31.28 7.36 5.68
N ASP A 180 -31.38 8.00 6.84
CA ASP A 180 -32.21 9.20 7.05
C ASP A 180 -31.41 10.47 6.67
N PRO A 181 -31.82 11.22 5.62
CA PRO A 181 -31.14 12.45 5.20
C PRO A 181 -31.23 13.60 6.21
N HIS A 182 -32.22 13.59 7.09
CA HIS A 182 -32.48 14.67 8.06
C HIS A 182 -31.87 14.40 9.43
N ARG A 183 -31.23 13.24 9.60
CA ARG A 183 -30.56 12.88 10.84
C ARG A 183 -29.32 13.75 11.05
N ILE A 184 -29.34 14.56 12.09
CA ILE A 184 -28.19 15.36 12.54
C ILE A 184 -27.75 14.80 13.90
N VAL A 185 -26.58 14.19 13.95
CA VAL A 185 -25.99 13.68 15.20
C VAL A 185 -24.86 14.61 15.62
N ALA A 186 -25.00 15.22 16.80
CA ALA A 186 -23.90 15.90 17.43
C ALA A 186 -22.93 14.85 18.00
N GLU A 187 -21.82 14.60 17.30
CA GLU A 187 -20.79 13.69 17.82
C GLU A 187 -20.11 14.31 19.06
N THR A 188 -20.29 13.70 20.23
CA THR A 188 -19.62 14.06 21.48
C THR A 188 -18.18 13.56 21.47
N ASN A 189 -17.29 14.38 20.93
CA ASN A 189 -15.89 14.07 20.76
C ASN A 189 -15.03 14.69 21.86
N TYR A 190 -14.16 13.88 22.47
CA TYR A 190 -13.28 14.30 23.57
C TYR A 190 -11.81 14.25 23.15
N ASP A 191 -11.00 15.11 23.73
CA ASP A 191 -9.55 15.04 23.60
C ASP A 191 -8.99 14.11 24.67
N LEU A 192 -7.88 13.42 24.41
CA LEU A 192 -7.29 12.49 25.37
C LEU A 192 -6.96 13.17 26.71
N SER A 193 -6.43 14.39 26.69
CA SER A 193 -6.13 15.18 27.89
C SER A 193 -7.36 15.54 28.72
N SER A 194 -8.55 15.60 28.08
CA SER A 194 -9.79 15.92 28.78
C SER A 194 -10.24 14.79 29.73
N PHE A 195 -9.87 13.53 29.46
CA PHE A 195 -10.10 12.41 30.39
C PHE A 195 -9.33 12.56 31.70
N ILE A 196 -8.23 13.30 31.69
CA ILE A 196 -7.38 13.58 32.85
C ILE A 196 -7.79 14.92 33.49
N GLY A 197 -8.80 15.62 32.94
CA GLY A 197 -9.25 16.92 33.41
C GLY A 197 -8.31 18.08 33.02
N ILE A 198 -7.37 17.86 32.09
CA ILE A 198 -6.43 18.87 31.62
C ILE A 198 -6.93 19.46 30.31
N ASN A 199 -6.92 20.79 30.21
CA ASN A 199 -7.23 21.46 28.96
C ASN A 199 -6.17 21.12 27.89
N SER A 200 -6.61 20.58 26.75
CA SER A 200 -5.76 20.17 25.64
C SER A 200 -4.90 21.28 25.06
N LYS A 201 -5.39 22.53 25.13
CA LYS A 201 -4.67 23.73 24.65
C LYS A 201 -3.66 24.28 25.67
N SER A 202 -3.67 23.77 26.90
CA SER A 202 -2.68 24.13 27.91
C SER A 202 -1.32 23.52 27.56
N PHE A 203 -0.25 24.15 28.03
CA PHE A 203 1.11 23.60 27.91
C PHE A 203 1.21 22.17 28.46
N LEU A 204 0.52 21.87 29.56
CA LEU A 204 0.48 20.51 30.12
C LEU A 204 -0.23 19.51 29.19
N GLY A 205 -1.33 19.92 28.56
CA GLY A 205 -2.03 19.10 27.58
C GLY A 205 -1.17 18.82 26.34
N PHE A 206 -0.45 19.82 25.87
CA PHE A 206 0.54 19.68 24.79
C PHE A 206 1.65 18.69 25.14
N VAL A 207 2.28 18.83 26.31
CA VAL A 207 3.35 17.93 26.75
C VAL A 207 2.84 16.51 26.93
N LEU A 208 1.64 16.33 27.49
CA LEU A 208 1.05 15.02 27.70
C LEU A 208 0.72 14.33 26.36
N GLY A 209 0.05 15.03 25.44
CA GLY A 209 -0.24 14.50 24.11
C GLY A 209 1.03 14.13 23.33
N GLY A 210 2.03 15.01 23.36
CA GLY A 210 3.33 14.76 22.77
C GLY A 210 4.05 13.56 23.41
N ALA A 211 4.03 13.45 24.73
CA ALA A 211 4.61 12.33 25.45
C ALA A 211 3.92 10.99 25.10
N VAL A 212 2.60 10.98 24.90
CA VAL A 212 1.87 9.79 24.46
C VAL A 212 2.28 9.38 23.05
N VAL A 213 2.35 10.33 22.10
CA VAL A 213 2.75 10.04 20.71
C VAL A 213 4.22 9.60 20.62
N ILE A 214 5.12 10.32 21.29
CA ILE A 214 6.55 9.96 21.35
C ILE A 214 6.71 8.61 22.06
N GLY A 215 6.00 8.41 23.17
CA GLY A 215 5.98 7.15 23.90
C GLY A 215 5.51 5.98 23.04
N TYR A 216 4.47 6.18 22.22
CA TYR A 216 3.98 5.17 21.27
C TYR A 216 5.07 4.73 20.28
N PHE A 217 5.73 5.68 19.60
CA PHE A 217 6.78 5.35 18.65
C PHE A 217 8.04 4.80 19.35
N PHE A 218 8.46 5.40 20.46
CA PHE A 218 9.63 4.96 21.19
C PHE A 218 9.45 3.56 21.78
N MET A 219 8.37 3.31 22.50
CA MET A 219 8.07 1.98 23.05
C MET A 219 7.79 0.98 21.92
N GLY A 220 7.02 1.38 20.91
CA GLY A 220 6.73 0.55 19.74
C GLY A 220 8.00 0.09 19.04
N MET A 221 8.99 0.96 18.84
CA MET A 221 10.24 0.58 18.18
C MET A 221 11.21 -0.15 19.12
N THR A 222 11.31 0.25 20.38
CA THR A 222 12.32 -0.31 21.30
C THR A 222 11.92 -1.68 21.87
N LEU A 223 10.64 -1.91 22.12
CA LEU A 223 10.16 -3.13 22.80
C LEU A 223 10.31 -4.39 21.93
N PRO A 224 9.89 -4.40 20.64
CA PRO A 224 10.16 -5.51 19.73
C PRO A 224 11.66 -5.66 19.45
N TYR A 225 12.43 -4.58 19.40
CA TYR A 225 13.89 -4.64 19.23
C TYR A 225 14.54 -5.41 20.39
N ARG A 226 14.22 -5.03 21.64
CA ARG A 226 14.74 -5.70 22.83
C ARG A 226 14.24 -7.14 22.93
N PHE A 227 12.97 -7.40 22.59
CA PHE A 227 12.40 -8.73 22.58
C PHE A 227 13.09 -9.66 21.57
N MET A 228 13.28 -9.20 20.33
CA MET A 228 13.98 -9.96 19.29
C MET A 228 15.47 -10.15 19.60
N LYS A 229 16.12 -9.15 20.23
CA LYS A 229 17.49 -9.26 20.72
C LYS A 229 17.61 -10.28 21.85
N SER A 230 16.66 -10.30 22.78
CA SER A 230 16.59 -11.30 23.86
C SER A 230 16.42 -12.71 23.34
N ARG A 231 15.73 -12.89 22.20
CA ARG A 231 15.55 -14.19 21.53
C ARG A 231 16.67 -14.55 20.55
N LYS A 232 17.72 -13.72 20.43
CA LYS A 232 18.82 -13.90 19.45
C LYS A 232 18.29 -14.21 18.04
N SER A 233 17.28 -13.46 17.61
CA SER A 233 16.64 -13.70 16.30
C SER A 233 17.60 -13.39 15.17
N VAL A 234 17.85 -14.38 14.30
CA VAL A 234 18.67 -14.25 13.08
C VAL A 234 18.15 -13.14 12.16
N ALA A 235 16.84 -12.85 12.20
CA ALA A 235 16.25 -11.78 11.41
C ALA A 235 16.74 -10.39 11.85
N LEU A 236 16.90 -10.16 13.16
CA LEU A 236 17.35 -8.85 13.68
C LEU A 236 18.83 -8.60 13.37
N GLU A 237 19.67 -9.64 13.46
CA GLU A 237 21.10 -9.56 13.13
C GLU A 237 21.32 -9.23 11.65
N LYS A 238 20.51 -9.80 10.76
CA LYS A 238 20.58 -9.53 9.31
C LYS A 238 19.98 -8.19 8.90
N LEU A 239 18.94 -7.73 9.58
CA LEU A 239 18.27 -6.46 9.29
C LEU A 239 19.14 -5.27 9.72
N GLY A 240 19.87 -5.39 10.84
CA GLY A 240 20.65 -4.29 11.40
C GLY A 240 19.77 -3.15 11.93
N ILE A 241 20.38 -2.20 12.66
CA ILE A 241 19.64 -1.15 13.38
C ILE A 241 18.89 -0.19 12.44
N MET A 242 19.50 0.18 11.31
CA MET A 242 18.94 1.17 10.39
C MET A 242 17.71 0.66 9.65
N ARG A 243 17.80 -0.53 9.03
CA ARG A 243 16.66 -1.12 8.31
C ARG A 243 15.55 -1.52 9.27
N TYR A 244 15.90 -1.98 10.48
CA TYR A 244 14.94 -2.21 11.54
C TYR A 244 14.15 -0.95 11.87
N SER A 245 14.84 0.17 12.07
CA SER A 245 14.19 1.44 12.42
C SER A 245 13.22 1.90 11.34
N ILE A 246 13.58 1.76 10.07
CA ILE A 246 12.70 2.09 8.93
C ILE A 246 11.45 1.21 8.92
N VAL A 247 11.61 -0.12 9.04
CA VAL A 247 10.46 -1.05 9.04
C VAL A 247 9.58 -0.82 10.25
N ALA A 248 10.18 -0.67 11.43
CA ALA A 248 9.44 -0.44 12.66
C ALA A 248 8.66 0.87 12.57
N PHE A 249 9.28 1.96 12.13
CA PHE A 249 8.60 3.23 11.94
C PHE A 249 7.39 3.10 11.00
N LEU A 250 7.58 2.53 9.80
CA LEU A 250 6.49 2.34 8.84
C LEU A 250 5.38 1.42 9.38
N PHE A 251 5.76 0.35 10.08
CA PHE A 251 4.82 -0.60 10.66
C PHE A 251 3.99 0.02 11.78
N PHE A 252 4.59 0.81 12.68
CA PHE A 252 3.87 1.51 13.74
C PHE A 252 3.05 2.69 13.20
N SER A 253 3.50 3.38 12.16
CA SER A 253 2.65 4.34 11.44
C SER A 253 1.42 3.65 10.86
N MET A 254 1.56 2.47 10.26
CA MET A 254 0.43 1.68 9.76
C MET A 254 -0.51 1.24 10.90
N LEU A 255 0.02 0.79 12.04
CA LEU A 255 -0.79 0.39 13.20
C LEU A 255 -1.48 1.56 13.90
N ALA A 256 -0.97 2.80 13.75
CA ALA A 256 -1.61 3.97 14.31
C ALA A 256 -3.04 4.15 13.76
N LEU A 257 -3.29 3.75 12.50
CA LEU A 257 -4.61 3.85 11.88
C LEU A 257 -5.68 3.01 12.60
N PRO A 258 -5.60 1.67 12.69
CA PRO A 258 -6.62 0.88 13.37
C PRO A 258 -6.72 1.21 14.86
N ILE A 259 -5.62 1.60 15.50
CA ILE A 259 -5.64 2.07 16.90
C ILE A 259 -6.47 3.34 17.00
N LYS A 260 -6.24 4.33 16.11
CA LYS A 260 -6.99 5.59 16.10
C LYS A 260 -8.47 5.37 15.78
N VAL A 261 -8.79 4.49 14.83
CA VAL A 261 -10.17 4.09 14.53
C VAL A 261 -10.85 3.50 15.77
N CYS A 262 -10.18 2.59 16.47
CA CYS A 262 -10.70 2.01 17.71
C CYS A 262 -10.91 3.07 18.82
N LEU A 263 -9.93 3.95 19.02
CA LEU A 263 -10.03 5.07 19.97
C LEU A 263 -11.21 6.00 19.66
N ARG A 264 -11.45 6.25 18.38
CA ARG A 264 -12.56 7.07 17.90
C ARG A 264 -13.92 6.39 18.12
N LEU A 265 -14.03 5.11 17.77
CA LEU A 265 -15.32 4.40 17.79
C LEU A 265 -15.73 3.95 19.20
N VAL A 266 -14.77 3.54 20.05
CA VAL A 266 -15.06 2.96 21.38
C VAL A 266 -15.00 4.01 22.49
N PHE A 267 -14.03 4.93 22.42
CA PHE A 267 -13.77 5.89 23.49
C PHE A 267 -14.10 7.34 23.11
N HIS A 268 -14.62 7.58 21.89
CA HIS A 268 -14.92 8.91 21.37
C HIS A 268 -13.74 9.90 21.44
N VAL A 269 -12.51 9.39 21.38
CA VAL A 269 -11.30 10.21 21.40
C VAL A 269 -11.05 10.78 20.01
N LYS A 270 -11.11 12.12 19.87
CA LYS A 270 -10.81 12.82 18.63
C LYS A 270 -9.32 13.13 18.51
N TYR A 271 -8.76 13.82 19.49
CA TYR A 271 -7.36 14.24 19.45
C TYR A 271 -6.58 13.66 20.62
N ILE A 272 -5.43 13.06 20.31
CA ILE A 272 -4.41 12.57 21.24
C ILE A 272 -3.43 13.70 21.53
N TRP A 273 -3.03 14.44 20.50
CA TRP A 273 -2.12 15.58 20.64
C TRP A 273 -2.66 16.77 19.86
N VAL A 274 -2.94 17.86 20.57
CA VAL A 274 -3.44 19.12 20.01
C VAL A 274 -2.28 20.10 19.90
N THR A 275 -2.06 20.65 18.71
CA THR A 275 -1.07 21.71 18.48
C THR A 275 -1.71 22.87 17.73
N PRO A 276 -1.09 24.06 17.70
CA PRO A 276 -1.62 25.20 16.93
C PRO A 276 -1.72 24.94 15.42
N TRP A 277 -0.98 23.96 14.90
CA TRP A 277 -0.82 23.73 13.45
C TRP A 277 -1.53 22.47 12.97
N PHE A 278 -1.48 21.40 13.76
CA PHE A 278 -2.07 20.10 13.45
C PHE A 278 -2.46 19.35 14.72
N ASN A 279 -3.39 18.42 14.58
CA ASN A 279 -3.79 17.53 15.66
C ASN A 279 -3.63 16.07 15.24
N ILE A 280 -3.25 15.21 16.19
CA ILE A 280 -3.04 13.77 15.99
C ILE A 280 -4.12 12.97 16.67
#